data_AF-A0A1A7WD85-F1
#
_entry.id   AF-A0A1A7WD85-F1
#
_cell.length_a   1.000
_cell.length_b   1.000
_cell.length_c   1.000
_cell.angle_alpha   90.00
_cell.angle_beta   90.00
_cell.angle_gamma   90.00
#
_symmetry.space_group_name_H-M   'P 1'
#
loop_
_entity.id
_entity.type
_entity.pdbx_description
1 polymer ?
#
loop_
_entity_poly.entity_id
_entity_poly.type
_entity_poly.pdbx_seq_one_letter_code
_entity_poly.pdbx_strand_id
1 'polypeptide(L)'
;MALPAQLRSIQHHLRTAQEHEKRDPVVTYYCRLYAMQTGMKLDSKTPECRKFLVKLMDQLESMKKELSDNESITQEVVGNAHIENYALKLFLYADNEDRGARFHKNMIKSFYTSSLLLDVLSVFGELSEENIQHRKYARWKATYIHNCLKSGETPQPGPIAMEGDEEADEFGAEGFSGQAFSHGGSFRADPPSQDQSLDPGPAPGIGFAPGPGSVPTGPPTTNYNNIQIPPGAHAPANTPAELPPPSESAKPVPGPRSIPTVDPTLLNTQQLGGVHLTPEDFTRAQKFCKYAGSALQYEDVSTAVQNLQKALKLLTTGKE
;
A
#
# COMPACT_ATOMS: atom_id res chain seq x y z
N MET A 1 -17.85 -16.22 -17.12
CA MET A 1 -19.01 -16.09 -16.22
C MET A 1 -19.35 -14.62 -16.16
N ALA A 2 -20.58 -14.23 -16.47
CA ALA A 2 -20.95 -12.81 -16.40
C ALA A 2 -20.96 -12.39 -14.93
N LEU A 3 -20.26 -11.31 -14.62
CA LEU A 3 -20.23 -10.74 -13.28
C LEU A 3 -21.48 -9.86 -13.11
N PRO A 4 -22.29 -10.06 -12.05
CA PRO A 4 -23.41 -9.18 -11.74
C PRO A 4 -22.96 -7.72 -11.56
N ALA A 5 -23.82 -6.76 -11.93
CA ALA A 5 -23.49 -5.34 -11.86
C ALA A 5 -23.22 -4.87 -10.42
N GLN A 6 -23.88 -5.48 -9.44
CA GLN A 6 -23.74 -5.23 -8.01
C GLN A 6 -22.36 -5.64 -7.48
N LEU A 7 -21.64 -6.51 -8.19
CA LEU A 7 -20.33 -7.04 -7.81
C LEU A 7 -19.17 -6.41 -8.59
N ARG A 8 -19.38 -5.28 -9.27
CA ARG A 8 -18.32 -4.61 -10.07
C ARG A 8 -17.06 -4.30 -9.27
N SER A 9 -17.17 -3.96 -7.99
CA SER A 9 -16.01 -3.66 -7.12
C SER A 9 -15.07 -4.87 -6.93
N ILE A 10 -15.58 -6.10 -6.97
CA ILE A 10 -14.75 -7.32 -6.88
C ILE A 10 -14.19 -7.77 -8.25
N GLN A 11 -14.61 -7.13 -9.35
CA GLN A 11 -14.19 -7.52 -10.71
C GLN A 11 -12.68 -7.49 -10.90
N HIS A 12 -12.03 -6.44 -10.40
CA HIS A 12 -10.59 -6.23 -10.54
C HIS A 12 -9.78 -7.28 -9.75
N HIS A 13 -10.27 -7.64 -8.56
CA HIS A 13 -9.69 -8.70 -7.73
C HIS A 13 -9.81 -10.08 -8.39
N LEU A 14 -10.98 -10.39 -8.98
CA LEU A 14 -11.20 -11.65 -9.68
C LEU A 14 -10.38 -11.77 -10.97
N ARG A 15 -10.19 -10.67 -11.70
CA ARG A 15 -9.30 -10.64 -12.87
C ARG A 15 -7.86 -10.90 -12.46
N THR A 16 -7.40 -10.25 -11.39
CA THR A 16 -6.06 -10.48 -10.82
C THR A 16 -5.87 -11.94 -10.44
N ALA A 17 -6.89 -12.57 -9.83
CA ALA A 17 -6.85 -14.00 -9.51
C ALA A 17 -6.66 -14.88 -10.75
N GLN A 18 -7.34 -14.59 -11.86
CA GLN A 18 -7.21 -15.34 -13.12
C GLN A 18 -5.83 -15.17 -13.75
N GLU A 19 -5.25 -13.97 -13.67
CA GLU A 19 -3.89 -13.71 -14.18
C GLU A 19 -2.81 -14.47 -13.40
N HIS A 20 -3.07 -14.76 -12.12
CA HIS A 20 -2.15 -15.46 -11.23
C HIS A 20 -2.39 -16.97 -11.16
N GLU A 21 -3.47 -17.50 -11.74
CA GLU A 21 -3.86 -18.92 -11.58
C GLU A 21 -2.78 -19.91 -12.01
N LYS A 22 -1.97 -19.55 -13.02
CA LYS A 22 -0.83 -20.35 -13.48
C LYS A 22 0.51 -19.97 -12.84
N ARG A 23 0.62 -18.77 -12.28
CA ARG A 23 1.88 -18.22 -11.75
C ARG A 23 2.03 -18.52 -10.27
N ASP A 24 0.97 -18.26 -9.53
CA ASP A 24 0.90 -18.42 -8.09
C ASP A 24 -0.54 -18.78 -7.67
N PRO A 25 -0.82 -20.08 -7.49
CA PRO A 25 -2.13 -20.56 -7.05
C PRO A 25 -2.54 -20.04 -5.67
N VAL A 26 -1.58 -19.69 -4.80
CA VAL A 26 -1.83 -19.15 -3.45
C VAL A 26 -2.42 -17.75 -3.56
N VAL A 27 -1.82 -16.90 -4.39
CA VAL A 27 -2.35 -15.56 -4.69
C VAL A 27 -3.77 -15.64 -5.26
N THR A 28 -4.00 -16.55 -6.20
CA THR A 28 -5.34 -16.77 -6.77
C THR A 28 -6.36 -17.17 -5.73
N TYR A 29 -6.00 -18.06 -4.79
CA TYR A 29 -6.87 -18.48 -3.70
C TYR A 29 -7.27 -17.28 -2.83
N TYR A 30 -6.31 -16.49 -2.36
CA TYR A 30 -6.58 -15.35 -1.48
C TYR A 30 -7.33 -14.21 -2.18
N CYS A 31 -7.05 -13.94 -3.45
CA CYS A 31 -7.84 -12.98 -4.23
C CYS A 31 -9.31 -13.43 -4.39
N ARG A 32 -9.56 -14.73 -4.62
CA ARG A 32 -10.92 -15.29 -4.68
C ARG A 32 -11.60 -15.25 -3.31
N LEU A 33 -10.86 -15.51 -2.24
CA LEU A 33 -11.36 -15.44 -0.86
C LEU A 33 -11.80 -14.03 -0.50
N TYR A 34 -10.97 -13.02 -0.80
CA TYR A 34 -11.32 -11.62 -0.63
C TYR A 34 -12.56 -11.22 -1.43
N ALA A 35 -12.62 -11.63 -2.71
CA ALA A 35 -13.76 -11.37 -3.58
C ALA A 35 -15.05 -12.02 -3.04
N MET A 36 -14.96 -13.21 -2.45
CA MET A 36 -16.09 -13.89 -1.81
C MET A 36 -16.57 -13.14 -0.57
N GLN A 37 -15.66 -12.82 0.37
CA GLN A 37 -16.01 -12.07 1.59
C GLN A 37 -16.61 -10.70 1.27
N THR A 38 -16.02 -9.97 0.32
CA THR A 38 -16.50 -8.66 -0.11
C THR A 38 -17.84 -8.79 -0.85
N GLY A 39 -17.98 -9.78 -1.73
CA GLY A 39 -19.23 -10.02 -2.46
C GLY A 39 -20.40 -10.37 -1.54
N MET A 40 -20.16 -11.14 -0.47
CA MET A 40 -21.16 -11.43 0.56
C MET A 40 -21.62 -10.18 1.33
N LYS A 41 -20.70 -9.24 1.59
CA LYS A 41 -20.99 -7.94 2.24
C LYS A 41 -21.80 -7.00 1.34
N LEU A 42 -21.57 -7.05 0.02
CA LEU A 42 -22.23 -6.19 -0.95
C LEU A 42 -23.66 -6.65 -1.25
N ASP A 43 -23.82 -7.86 -1.78
CA ASP A 43 -25.12 -8.39 -2.15
C ASP A 43 -25.13 -9.92 -2.12
N SER A 44 -25.71 -10.45 -1.06
CA SER A 44 -25.98 -11.88 -0.87
C SER A 44 -27.45 -12.25 -1.05
N LYS A 45 -28.32 -11.27 -1.36
CA LYS A 45 -29.78 -11.43 -1.39
C LYS A 45 -30.28 -11.69 -2.81
N THR A 46 -29.68 -11.03 -3.80
CA THR A 46 -30.06 -11.21 -5.20
C THR A 46 -29.74 -12.64 -5.67
N PRO A 47 -30.68 -13.35 -6.33
CA PRO A 47 -30.49 -14.75 -6.73
C PRO A 47 -29.33 -14.95 -7.70
N GLU A 48 -29.06 -13.97 -8.58
CA GLU A 48 -27.92 -14.01 -9.50
C GLU A 48 -26.57 -13.87 -8.76
N CYS A 49 -26.47 -12.90 -7.84
CA CYS A 49 -25.30 -12.71 -6.98
C CYS A 49 -25.06 -13.95 -6.11
N ARG A 50 -26.11 -14.51 -5.50
CA ARG A 50 -26.01 -15.73 -4.70
C ARG A 50 -25.53 -16.91 -5.53
N LYS A 51 -26.04 -17.12 -6.74
CA LYS A 51 -25.58 -18.18 -7.65
C LYS A 51 -24.10 -18.01 -8.02
N PHE A 52 -23.65 -16.77 -8.21
CA PHE A 52 -22.25 -16.46 -8.45
C PHE A 52 -21.38 -16.78 -7.21
N LEU A 53 -21.78 -16.33 -6.02
CA LEU A 53 -21.06 -16.55 -4.78
C LEU A 53 -20.96 -18.02 -4.40
N VAL A 54 -22.04 -18.81 -4.58
CA VAL A 54 -22.01 -20.27 -4.35
C VAL A 54 -20.98 -20.93 -5.25
N LYS A 55 -20.96 -20.60 -6.54
CA LYS A 55 -19.96 -21.17 -7.47
C LYS A 55 -18.53 -20.70 -7.15
N LEU A 56 -18.36 -19.47 -6.68
CA LEU A 56 -17.05 -18.98 -6.23
C LEU A 56 -16.58 -19.73 -4.97
N MET A 57 -17.50 -20.10 -4.08
CA MET A 57 -17.24 -20.96 -2.93
C MET A 57 -16.79 -22.36 -3.36
N ASP A 58 -17.51 -23.00 -4.29
CA ASP A 58 -17.14 -24.32 -4.83
C ASP A 58 -15.72 -24.30 -5.43
N GLN A 59 -15.36 -23.21 -6.12
CA GLN A 59 -14.01 -23.01 -6.65
C GLN A 59 -12.96 -22.88 -5.55
N LEU A 60 -13.26 -22.13 -4.48
CA LEU A 60 -12.37 -22.00 -3.33
C LEU A 60 -12.16 -23.33 -2.61
N GLU A 61 -13.21 -24.12 -2.44
CA GLU A 61 -13.13 -25.46 -1.83
C GLU A 61 -12.28 -26.41 -2.69
N SER A 62 -12.49 -26.40 -4.01
CA SER A 62 -11.68 -27.19 -4.94
C SER A 62 -10.20 -26.80 -4.88
N MET A 63 -9.90 -25.49 -4.89
CA MET A 63 -8.52 -24.99 -4.78
C MET A 63 -7.89 -25.34 -3.43
N LYS A 64 -8.65 -25.23 -2.34
CA LYS A 64 -8.15 -25.57 -1.00
C LYS A 64 -7.82 -27.07 -0.89
N LYS A 65 -8.59 -27.92 -1.57
CA LYS A 65 -8.33 -29.36 -1.64
C LYS A 65 -7.10 -29.68 -2.51
N GLU A 66 -6.91 -28.97 -3.61
CA GLU A 66 -5.76 -29.15 -4.49
C GLU A 66 -4.45 -28.63 -3.88
N LEU A 67 -4.54 -27.55 -3.10
CA LEU A 67 -3.41 -26.89 -2.44
C LEU A 67 -3.32 -27.21 -0.94
N SER A 68 -3.94 -28.30 -0.47
CA SER A 68 -3.95 -28.68 0.95
C SER A 68 -2.56 -28.97 1.50
N ASP A 69 -1.63 -29.34 0.62
CA ASP A 69 -0.25 -29.68 0.97
C ASP A 69 0.64 -28.44 1.12
N ASN A 70 0.13 -27.25 0.78
CA ASN A 70 0.88 -26.00 0.84
C ASN A 70 0.66 -25.30 2.20
N GLU A 71 1.76 -25.02 2.90
CA GLU A 71 1.76 -24.30 4.18
C GLU A 71 1.09 -22.93 4.08
N SER A 72 1.21 -22.25 2.93
CA SER A 72 0.60 -20.94 2.70
C SER A 72 -0.92 -20.97 2.64
N ILE A 73 -1.57 -22.14 2.57
CA ILE A 73 -3.04 -22.29 2.57
C ILE A 73 -3.55 -22.87 3.90
N THR A 74 -2.75 -23.72 4.54
CA THR A 74 -3.10 -24.32 5.84
C THR A 74 -2.86 -23.36 7.00
N GLN A 75 -1.79 -22.56 6.93
CA GLN A 75 -1.39 -21.61 7.96
C GLN A 75 -1.62 -20.18 7.49
N GLU A 76 -2.53 -19.49 8.18
CA GLU A 76 -2.94 -18.14 7.83
C GLU A 76 -1.77 -17.13 7.91
N VAL A 77 -0.88 -17.28 8.89
CA VAL A 77 0.30 -16.42 9.06
C VAL A 77 1.27 -16.55 7.89
N VAL A 78 1.46 -17.78 7.37
CA VAL A 78 2.33 -18.04 6.22
C VAL A 78 1.69 -17.50 4.95
N GLY A 79 0.38 -17.71 4.77
CA GLY A 79 -0.39 -17.12 3.67
C GLY A 79 -0.33 -15.59 3.65
N ASN A 80 -0.49 -14.95 4.81
CA ASN A 80 -0.38 -13.49 4.94
C ASN A 80 1.00 -13.01 4.49
N ALA A 81 2.07 -13.54 5.08
CA ALA A 81 3.43 -13.17 4.71
C ALA A 81 3.73 -13.42 3.22
N HIS A 82 3.17 -14.49 2.63
CA HIS A 82 3.33 -14.79 1.20
C HIS A 82 2.69 -13.71 0.32
N ILE A 83 1.45 -13.32 0.61
CA ILE A 83 0.74 -12.28 -0.14
C ILE A 83 1.41 -10.91 0.06
N GLU A 84 1.83 -10.58 1.28
CA GLU A 84 2.49 -9.33 1.60
C GLU A 84 3.82 -9.20 0.85
N ASN A 85 4.68 -10.22 0.93
CA ASN A 85 5.96 -10.24 0.20
C ASN A 85 5.75 -10.14 -1.31
N TYR A 86 4.72 -10.79 -1.85
CA TYR A 86 4.41 -10.72 -3.27
C TYR A 86 3.91 -9.31 -3.68
N ALA A 87 3.05 -8.69 -2.87
CA ALA A 87 2.56 -7.33 -3.09
C ALA A 87 3.70 -6.30 -3.03
N LEU A 88 4.59 -6.41 -2.04
CA LEU A 88 5.76 -5.55 -1.89
C LEU A 88 6.77 -5.75 -3.03
N LYS A 89 6.98 -6.98 -3.50
CA LYS A 89 7.85 -7.24 -4.65
C LYS A 89 7.35 -6.53 -5.92
N LEU A 90 6.05 -6.56 -6.18
CA LEU A 90 5.44 -5.83 -7.30
C LEU A 90 5.54 -4.31 -7.11
N PHE A 91 5.35 -3.83 -5.87
CA PHE A 91 5.50 -2.43 -5.51
C PHE A 91 6.92 -1.93 -5.77
N LEU A 92 7.92 -2.60 -5.22
CA LEU A 92 9.34 -2.23 -5.34
C LEU A 92 9.83 -2.32 -6.78
N TYR A 93 9.36 -3.31 -7.54
CA TYR A 93 9.61 -3.35 -8.98
C TYR A 93 9.09 -2.09 -9.67
N ALA A 94 7.85 -1.70 -9.41
CA ALA A 94 7.25 -0.51 -10.02
C ALA A 94 7.91 0.79 -9.54
N ASP A 95 8.27 0.89 -8.26
CA ASP A 95 9.00 2.03 -7.68
C ASP A 95 10.41 2.17 -8.27
N ASN A 96 11.11 1.06 -8.51
CA ASN A 96 12.42 1.09 -9.15
C ASN A 96 12.33 1.54 -10.63
N GLU A 97 11.28 1.15 -11.35
CA GLU A 97 11.01 1.67 -12.70
C GLU A 97 10.63 3.16 -12.67
N ASP A 98 9.82 3.61 -11.71
CA ASP A 98 9.43 5.01 -11.51
C ASP A 98 10.66 5.89 -11.22
N ARG A 99 11.51 5.48 -10.27
CA ARG A 99 12.79 6.15 -9.95
C ARG A 99 13.76 6.14 -11.12
N GLY A 100 13.73 5.08 -11.93
CA GLY A 100 14.49 4.97 -13.17
C GLY A 100 13.93 5.79 -14.33
N ALA A 101 12.85 6.56 -14.12
CA ALA A 101 12.12 7.31 -15.14
C ALA A 101 11.67 6.43 -16.34
N ARG A 102 11.42 5.14 -16.11
CA ARG A 102 10.96 4.18 -17.12
C ARG A 102 9.45 3.98 -16.98
N PHE A 103 8.70 4.82 -17.68
CA PHE A 103 7.24 4.75 -17.65
C PHE A 103 6.71 3.86 -18.78
N HIS A 104 6.09 2.75 -18.41
CA HIS A 104 5.48 1.82 -19.37
C HIS A 104 4.26 1.11 -18.79
N LYS A 105 3.45 0.49 -19.65
CA LYS A 105 2.20 -0.17 -19.25
C LYS A 105 2.38 -1.23 -18.15
N ASN A 106 3.50 -1.95 -18.14
CA ASN A 106 3.75 -3.00 -17.13
C ASN A 106 3.99 -2.45 -15.71
N MET A 107 4.63 -1.28 -15.54
CA MET A 107 4.89 -0.75 -14.20
C MET A 107 3.61 -0.15 -13.60
N ILE A 108 2.76 0.46 -14.43
CA ILE A 108 1.41 0.89 -14.03
C ILE A 108 0.59 -0.32 -13.57
N LYS A 109 0.62 -1.42 -14.34
CA LYS A 109 -0.04 -2.68 -13.94
C LYS A 109 0.53 -3.20 -12.63
N SER A 110 1.85 -3.20 -12.43
CA SER A 110 2.46 -3.66 -11.17
C SER A 110 2.05 -2.81 -9.97
N PHE A 111 2.01 -1.47 -10.07
CA PHE A 111 1.49 -0.61 -9.00
C PHE A 111 0.01 -0.91 -8.72
N TYR A 112 -0.80 -0.99 -9.76
CA TYR A 112 -2.23 -1.27 -9.60
C TYR A 112 -2.48 -2.63 -8.97
N THR A 113 -1.86 -3.70 -9.48
CA THR A 113 -1.95 -5.05 -8.93
C THR A 113 -1.43 -5.12 -7.49
N SER A 114 -0.32 -4.44 -7.17
CA SER A 114 0.17 -4.34 -5.79
C SER A 114 -0.89 -3.72 -4.88
N SER A 115 -1.53 -2.62 -5.29
CA SER A 115 -2.61 -2.01 -4.48
C SER A 115 -3.79 -2.96 -4.24
N LEU A 116 -4.17 -3.78 -5.22
CA LEU A 116 -5.23 -4.77 -5.08
C LEU A 116 -4.82 -5.92 -4.16
N LEU A 117 -3.57 -6.35 -4.20
CA LEU A 117 -3.06 -7.39 -3.31
C LEU A 117 -2.97 -6.90 -1.86
N LEU A 118 -2.65 -5.62 -1.66
CA LEU A 118 -2.71 -5.00 -0.34
C LEU A 118 -4.15 -4.93 0.18
N ASP A 119 -5.16 -4.69 -0.67
CA ASP A 119 -6.57 -4.84 -0.27
C ASP A 119 -6.92 -6.28 0.14
N VAL A 120 -6.38 -7.28 -0.58
CA VAL A 120 -6.56 -8.69 -0.25
C VAL A 120 -5.98 -9.04 1.12
N LEU A 121 -4.93 -8.35 1.60
CA LEU A 121 -4.39 -8.58 2.94
C LEU A 121 -5.41 -8.34 4.06
N SER A 122 -6.48 -7.58 3.81
CA SER A 122 -7.56 -7.37 4.79
C SER A 122 -8.34 -8.63 5.16
N VAL A 123 -8.21 -9.73 4.38
CA VAL A 123 -8.83 -11.02 4.75
C VAL A 123 -8.20 -11.64 6.00
N PHE A 124 -6.95 -11.27 6.31
CA PHE A 124 -6.17 -11.78 7.44
C PHE A 124 -6.32 -10.92 8.71
N GLY A 125 -7.02 -9.79 8.62
CA GLY A 125 -7.19 -8.85 9.73
C GLY A 125 -6.91 -7.40 9.35
N GLU A 126 -6.51 -6.60 10.34
CA GLU A 126 -6.17 -5.19 10.15
C GLU A 126 -4.83 -5.04 9.41
N LEU A 127 -4.79 -4.15 8.41
CA LEU A 127 -3.56 -3.83 7.69
C LEU A 127 -2.62 -3.01 8.60
N SER A 128 -1.32 -3.24 8.47
CA SER A 128 -0.30 -2.37 9.04
C SER A 128 -0.35 -0.97 8.41
N GLU A 129 0.06 0.06 9.15
CA GLU A 129 0.13 1.44 8.66
C GLU A 129 0.97 1.56 7.39
N GLU A 130 2.08 0.80 7.32
CA GLU A 130 2.93 0.71 6.14
C GLU A 130 2.18 0.15 4.92
N ASN A 131 1.38 -0.91 5.09
CA ASN A 131 0.58 -1.48 4.01
C ASN A 131 -0.54 -0.53 3.55
N ILE A 132 -1.13 0.23 4.48
CA ILE A 132 -2.11 1.27 4.15
C ILE A 132 -1.45 2.36 3.30
N GLN A 133 -0.25 2.82 3.69
CA GLN A 133 0.49 3.85 2.96
C GLN A 133 0.92 3.35 1.58
N HIS A 134 1.48 2.15 1.47
CA HIS A 134 1.84 1.54 0.20
C HIS A 134 0.63 1.37 -0.72
N ARG A 135 -0.53 0.99 -0.17
CA ARG A 135 -1.77 0.87 -0.96
C ARG A 135 -2.18 2.21 -1.54
N LYS A 136 -2.26 3.26 -0.70
CA LYS A 136 -2.62 4.62 -1.13
C LYS A 136 -1.65 5.12 -2.20
N TYR A 137 -0.35 4.96 -1.97
CA TYR A 137 0.69 5.41 -2.89
C TYR A 137 0.62 4.67 -4.22
N ALA A 138 0.52 3.34 -4.21
CA ALA A 138 0.46 2.54 -5.41
C ALA A 138 -0.77 2.86 -6.28
N ARG A 139 -1.94 3.04 -5.65
CA ARG A 139 -3.17 3.42 -6.34
C ARG A 139 -3.07 4.81 -6.99
N TRP A 140 -2.54 5.77 -6.23
CA TRP A 140 -2.35 7.13 -6.71
C TRP A 140 -1.32 7.19 -7.85
N LYS A 141 -0.12 6.61 -7.68
CA LYS A 141 0.93 6.59 -8.70
C LYS A 141 0.48 5.88 -9.97
N ALA A 142 -0.22 4.73 -9.88
CA ALA A 142 -0.73 4.04 -11.06
C ALA A 142 -1.64 4.95 -11.90
N THR A 143 -2.53 5.68 -11.24
CA THR A 143 -3.47 6.60 -11.89
C THR A 143 -2.76 7.82 -12.46
N TYR A 144 -1.86 8.43 -11.68
CA TYR A 144 -1.05 9.58 -12.07
C TYR A 144 -0.23 9.28 -13.33
N ILE A 145 0.57 8.21 -13.30
CA ILE A 145 1.42 7.83 -14.44
C ILE A 145 0.57 7.48 -15.66
N HIS A 146 -0.55 6.78 -15.49
CA HIS A 146 -1.45 6.48 -16.59
C HIS A 146 -2.02 7.75 -17.23
N ASN A 147 -2.42 8.74 -16.43
CA ASN A 147 -2.94 10.01 -16.91
C ASN A 147 -1.88 10.83 -17.62
N CYS A 148 -0.67 10.94 -17.06
CA CYS A 148 0.47 11.61 -17.70
C CYS A 148 0.81 10.97 -19.07
N LEU A 149 0.86 9.63 -19.14
CA LEU A 149 1.09 8.94 -20.42
C LEU A 149 -0.05 9.14 -21.43
N LYS A 150 -1.27 9.41 -20.97
CA LYS A 150 -2.43 9.69 -21.83
C LYS A 150 -2.46 11.16 -22.29
N SER A 151 -2.06 12.10 -21.44
CA SER A 151 -1.94 13.53 -21.78
C SER A 151 -0.68 13.86 -22.56
N GLY A 152 0.32 12.96 -22.58
CA GLY A 152 1.61 13.17 -23.24
C GLY A 152 2.63 13.90 -22.36
N GLU A 153 2.35 14.08 -21.07
CA GLU A 153 3.25 14.67 -20.09
C GLU A 153 4.19 13.60 -19.50
N THR A 154 5.45 13.94 -19.25
CA THR A 154 6.40 13.05 -18.57
C THR A 154 6.15 13.07 -17.05
N PRO A 155 5.78 11.94 -16.42
CA PRO A 155 5.56 11.88 -14.98
C PRO A 155 6.85 12.21 -14.22
N GLN A 156 6.72 12.82 -13.03
CA GLN A 156 7.88 13.08 -12.18
C GLN A 156 8.35 11.78 -11.49
N PRO A 157 9.64 11.40 -11.63
CA PRO A 157 10.19 10.20 -11.03
C PRO A 157 10.43 10.37 -9.52
N GLY A 158 10.18 9.31 -8.77
CA GLY A 158 10.45 9.20 -7.35
C GLY A 158 9.21 9.27 -6.45
N PRO A 159 9.40 9.01 -5.14
CA PRO A 159 8.35 9.18 -4.15
C PRO A 159 7.99 10.67 -4.06
N ILE A 160 6.85 11.00 -4.65
CA ILE A 160 6.20 12.29 -4.40
C ILE A 160 5.72 12.21 -2.97
N ALA A 161 6.21 13.12 -2.12
CA ALA A 161 5.76 13.24 -0.74
C ALA A 161 4.24 13.39 -0.80
N MET A 162 3.53 12.38 -0.28
CA MET A 162 2.08 12.42 -0.15
C MET A 162 1.74 13.33 1.04
N GLU A 163 2.13 14.60 0.95
CA GLU A 163 1.65 15.64 1.87
C GLU A 163 0.36 16.22 1.28
N GLY A 164 -0.77 15.76 1.81
CA GLY A 164 -2.06 16.43 1.68
C GLY A 164 -2.71 16.31 0.30
N ASP A 165 -3.47 15.23 0.10
CA ASP A 165 -4.83 15.38 -0.42
C ASP A 165 -5.63 14.10 -0.19
N GLU A 166 -6.75 14.26 0.49
CA GLU A 166 -7.73 13.21 0.82
C GLU A 166 -8.63 12.84 -0.39
N GLU A 167 -8.35 13.31 -1.60
CA GLU A 167 -9.18 13.09 -2.79
C GLU A 167 -8.81 11.85 -3.64
N ALA A 168 -8.41 10.74 -3.01
CA ALA A 168 -8.16 9.49 -3.75
C ALA A 168 -9.35 8.52 -3.80
N ASP A 169 -10.42 8.78 -3.05
CA ASP A 169 -11.54 7.83 -2.90
C ASP A 169 -12.64 7.96 -3.97
N GLU A 170 -12.70 9.04 -4.76
CA GLU A 170 -13.83 9.28 -5.69
C GLU A 170 -13.54 9.09 -7.19
N PHE A 171 -12.28 8.84 -7.60
CA PHE A 171 -11.95 8.68 -9.04
C PHE A 171 -11.65 7.23 -9.49
N GLY A 172 -11.91 6.24 -8.62
CA GLY A 172 -11.43 4.86 -8.79
C GLY A 172 -12.23 3.92 -9.69
N ALA A 173 -13.38 4.33 -10.25
CA ALA A 173 -14.31 3.38 -10.89
C ALA A 173 -14.62 3.61 -12.38
N GLU A 174 -14.44 4.80 -12.94
CA GLU A 174 -15.01 5.14 -14.27
C GLU A 174 -13.96 5.34 -15.38
N GLY A 175 -12.67 5.50 -15.05
CA GLY A 175 -11.63 5.93 -16.01
C GLY A 175 -10.79 4.83 -16.67
N PHE A 176 -10.78 3.61 -16.13
CA PHE A 176 -9.92 2.52 -16.63
C PHE A 176 -10.75 1.45 -17.36
N SER A 177 -11.36 1.85 -18.47
CA SER A 177 -11.98 0.92 -19.42
C SER A 177 -10.89 0.05 -20.04
N GLY A 178 -10.81 -1.21 -19.58
CA GLY A 178 -9.85 -2.23 -20.01
C GLY A 178 -9.97 -2.71 -21.46
N GLN A 179 -10.46 -1.87 -22.38
CA GLN A 179 -10.56 -2.17 -23.80
C GLN A 179 -9.23 -1.95 -24.56
N ALA A 180 -8.28 -1.17 -24.00
CA ALA A 180 -7.09 -0.70 -24.74
C ALA A 180 -5.80 -1.53 -24.56
N PHE A 181 -5.84 -2.70 -23.91
CA PHE A 181 -4.65 -3.54 -23.70
C PHE A 181 -4.68 -4.89 -24.42
N SER A 182 -5.64 -5.11 -25.32
CA SER A 182 -5.68 -6.28 -26.19
C SER A 182 -5.45 -5.87 -27.63
N HIS A 183 -4.20 -5.92 -28.09
CA HIS A 183 -3.79 -6.52 -29.37
C HIS A 183 -2.27 -6.42 -29.51
N GLY A 184 -1.60 -7.58 -29.44
CA GLY A 184 -0.27 -7.75 -30.02
C GLY A 184 -0.42 -8.22 -31.46
N GLY A 185 0.39 -7.67 -32.37
CA GLY A 185 0.61 -8.26 -33.71
C GLY A 185 0.84 -7.26 -34.85
N SER A 186 2.10 -7.17 -35.28
CA SER A 186 2.61 -6.88 -36.63
C SER A 186 2.50 -5.49 -37.29
N PHE A 187 3.68 -5.09 -37.77
CA PHE A 187 4.04 -4.01 -38.70
C PHE A 187 3.25 -4.00 -40.03
N ARG A 188 2.93 -2.80 -40.54
CA ARG A 188 3.24 -2.33 -41.92
C ARG A 188 2.90 -0.84 -42.11
N ALA A 189 3.68 -0.19 -42.97
CA ALA A 189 3.76 1.26 -43.21
C ALA A 189 2.80 1.79 -44.31
N ASP A 190 2.34 3.04 -44.11
CA ASP A 190 1.93 4.14 -45.05
C ASP A 190 0.87 3.90 -46.16
N PRO A 191 0.25 4.96 -46.77
CA PRO A 191 0.06 6.40 -46.42
C PRO A 191 -1.41 6.92 -46.60
N PRO A 192 -1.73 8.24 -46.46
CA PRO A 192 -3.11 8.77 -46.53
C PRO A 192 -3.48 9.47 -47.87
N SER A 193 -4.78 9.55 -48.17
CA SER A 193 -5.40 10.39 -49.21
C SER A 193 -6.78 10.82 -48.69
N GLN A 194 -7.00 12.12 -48.42
CA GLN A 194 -7.80 13.09 -49.22
C GLN A 194 -9.14 12.49 -49.75
N ASP A 195 -10.31 13.08 -49.50
CA ASP A 195 -10.69 14.41 -50.00
C ASP A 195 -12.08 14.93 -49.50
N GLN A 196 -12.20 16.28 -49.44
CA GLN A 196 -13.34 17.21 -49.70
C GLN A 196 -14.76 16.98 -49.10
N SER A 197 -15.59 17.97 -48.74
CA SER A 197 -15.68 19.44 -48.94
C SER A 197 -16.85 19.95 -48.06
N LEU A 198 -16.90 21.19 -47.55
CA LEU A 198 -17.59 22.36 -48.15
C LEU A 198 -17.37 23.62 -47.27
N ASP A 199 -17.18 24.77 -47.93
CA ASP A 199 -16.89 26.14 -47.46
C ASP A 199 -18.16 27.06 -47.65
N PRO A 200 -18.15 28.42 -47.57
CA PRO A 200 -18.32 29.28 -46.38
C PRO A 200 -19.43 30.39 -46.46
N GLY A 201 -19.71 31.04 -45.31
CA GLY A 201 -20.16 32.46 -45.15
C GLY A 201 -21.64 32.81 -45.44
N PRO A 202 -22.14 34.05 -45.15
CA PRO A 202 -21.53 35.24 -44.50
C PRO A 202 -22.41 35.92 -43.39
N ALA A 203 -21.91 37.02 -42.79
CA ALA A 203 -22.64 37.96 -41.90
C ALA A 203 -23.41 39.06 -42.67
N PRO A 204 -24.35 39.81 -42.04
CA PRO A 204 -24.12 41.26 -41.75
C PRO A 204 -24.82 41.84 -40.48
N GLY A 205 -24.51 43.12 -40.14
CA GLY A 205 -24.86 43.93 -38.93
C GLY A 205 -26.35 44.30 -38.74
N ILE A 206 -26.82 45.21 -37.85
CA ILE A 206 -26.44 46.61 -37.51
C ILE A 206 -27.27 47.13 -36.28
N GLY A 207 -26.75 48.09 -35.49
CA GLY A 207 -27.51 49.04 -34.61
C GLY A 207 -26.91 49.24 -33.18
N PHE A 208 -26.04 50.23 -32.85
CA PHE A 208 -26.24 51.69 -32.55
C PHE A 208 -27.31 51.95 -31.45
N ALA A 209 -27.14 52.63 -30.29
CA ALA A 209 -26.07 53.40 -29.59
C ALA A 209 -26.51 53.67 -28.10
N PRO A 210 -26.11 54.73 -27.33
CA PRO A 210 -24.90 54.80 -26.49
C PRO A 210 -25.07 55.31 -25.01
N GLY A 211 -24.16 54.86 -24.12
CA GLY A 211 -23.48 55.61 -23.03
C GLY A 211 -24.21 56.05 -21.73
N PRO A 212 -23.49 56.57 -20.70
CA PRO A 212 -22.03 56.62 -20.50
C PRO A 212 -21.48 56.38 -19.07
N GLY A 213 -20.16 56.14 -19.02
CA GLY A 213 -19.21 56.57 -17.97
C GLY A 213 -18.98 55.59 -16.80
N SER A 214 -17.80 55.44 -16.21
CA SER A 214 -16.40 55.78 -16.52
C SER A 214 -15.52 55.19 -15.40
N VAL A 215 -14.44 54.53 -15.81
CA VAL A 215 -13.15 54.08 -15.20
C VAL A 215 -12.59 54.80 -13.92
N PRO A 216 -11.40 54.44 -13.36
CA PRO A 216 -11.07 53.35 -12.40
C PRO A 216 -10.23 53.85 -11.18
N THR A 217 -9.92 53.05 -10.14
CA THR A 217 -8.63 53.01 -9.34
C THR A 217 -8.75 52.17 -8.04
N GLY A 218 -7.70 51.41 -7.68
CA GLY A 218 -7.59 50.61 -6.43
C GLY A 218 -7.13 51.44 -5.20
N PRO A 219 -6.47 50.89 -4.15
CA PRO A 219 -6.30 49.50 -3.67
C PRO A 219 -6.95 49.29 -2.26
N PRO A 220 -6.98 48.10 -1.64
CA PRO A 220 -7.38 47.99 -0.24
C PRO A 220 -6.18 48.13 0.71
N THR A 221 -6.28 49.06 1.66
CA THR A 221 -5.33 49.25 2.76
C THR A 221 -5.77 48.47 4.00
N THR A 222 -4.77 47.89 4.65
CA THR A 222 -4.79 47.29 5.98
C THR A 222 -5.22 48.31 7.03
N ASN A 223 -6.13 47.96 7.94
CA ASN A 223 -6.15 48.61 9.25
C ASN A 223 -6.72 47.75 10.38
N TYR A 224 -6.00 47.85 11.50
CA TYR A 224 -6.16 47.20 12.80
C TYR A 224 -7.25 47.86 13.66
N ASN A 225 -7.65 47.13 14.71
CA ASN A 225 -8.35 47.56 15.94
C ASN A 225 -9.86 47.84 15.85
N ASN A 226 -10.68 46.89 16.34
CA ASN A 226 -11.63 47.15 17.44
C ASN A 226 -12.16 45.84 18.06
N ILE A 227 -11.46 45.33 19.08
CA ILE A 227 -11.94 44.23 19.95
C ILE A 227 -12.85 44.83 21.02
N GLN A 228 -14.12 44.41 21.05
CA GLN A 228 -15.07 44.67 22.15
C GLN A 228 -15.12 43.42 23.05
N ILE A 229 -14.71 43.56 24.33
CA ILE A 229 -14.63 42.49 25.34
C ILE A 229 -15.89 42.51 26.21
N PRO A 230 -16.60 41.39 26.41
CA PRO A 230 -17.46 41.18 27.56
C PRO A 230 -16.74 40.41 28.69
N PRO A 231 -17.12 40.59 29.97
CA PRO A 231 -16.30 40.24 31.13
C PRO A 231 -16.52 38.81 31.64
N GLY A 232 -15.42 38.14 32.00
CA GLY A 232 -15.42 37.07 33.00
C GLY A 232 -15.06 35.67 32.48
N ALA A 233 -13.83 35.22 32.78
CA ALA A 233 -13.53 33.93 33.43
C ALA A 233 -12.03 33.60 33.31
N HIS A 234 -11.32 33.82 34.41
CA HIS A 234 -10.22 33.01 34.98
C HIS A 234 -9.15 32.38 34.07
N ALA A 235 -7.92 32.91 34.23
CA ALA A 235 -6.65 32.22 33.98
C ALA A 235 -6.39 31.13 35.03
N PRO A 236 -5.67 30.04 34.73
CA PRO A 236 -5.03 29.24 35.74
C PRO A 236 -3.61 29.76 36.03
N ALA A 237 -3.29 29.79 37.32
CA ALA A 237 -2.02 30.20 37.89
C ALA A 237 -0.96 29.09 37.73
N ASN A 238 0.28 29.51 37.43
CA ASN A 238 1.48 28.74 37.68
C ASN A 238 1.79 28.76 39.18
N THR A 239 1.73 27.60 39.83
CA THR A 239 2.36 27.35 41.15
C THR A 239 2.94 25.93 41.16
N PRO A 240 4.22 25.73 41.52
CA PRO A 240 4.80 24.40 41.67
C PRO A 240 4.23 23.71 42.92
N ALA A 241 3.62 22.54 42.74
CA ALA A 241 3.23 21.67 43.85
C ALA A 241 4.35 20.65 44.10
N GLU A 242 4.88 20.68 45.31
CA GLU A 242 5.87 19.79 45.90
C GLU A 242 5.33 18.36 46.00
N LEU A 243 6.08 17.38 45.48
CA LEU A 243 5.75 15.95 45.54
C LEU A 243 6.29 15.34 46.85
N PRO A 244 5.51 14.48 47.56
CA PRO A 244 6.01 13.70 48.69
C PRO A 244 6.91 12.52 48.22
N PRO A 245 7.77 11.98 49.12
CA PRO A 245 8.81 11.01 48.74
C PRO A 245 8.25 9.61 48.42
N PRO A 246 8.92 8.82 47.56
CA PRO A 246 8.44 7.48 47.21
C PRO A 246 8.77 6.45 48.29
N SER A 247 7.73 5.76 48.77
CA SER A 247 7.83 4.56 49.59
C SER A 247 8.34 3.36 48.78
N GLU A 248 9.32 2.64 49.32
CA GLU A 248 9.76 1.33 48.83
C GLU A 248 8.65 0.29 48.99
N SER A 249 8.20 -0.37 47.92
CA SER A 249 7.62 -1.73 48.01
C SER A 249 7.61 -2.47 46.66
N ALA A 250 8.16 -3.70 46.71
CA ALA A 250 7.84 -4.90 45.93
C ALA A 250 8.14 -4.97 44.41
N LYS A 251 9.16 -5.76 44.08
CA LYS A 251 9.48 -6.33 42.76
C LYS A 251 8.34 -7.26 42.26
N PRO A 252 7.92 -7.20 40.98
CA PRO A 252 7.11 -8.26 40.39
C PRO A 252 8.00 -9.45 39.99
N VAL A 253 7.67 -10.64 40.50
CA VAL A 253 8.24 -11.93 40.07
C VAL A 253 7.65 -12.31 38.71
N PRO A 254 8.45 -12.70 37.70
CA PRO A 254 7.92 -13.27 36.45
C PRO A 254 7.42 -14.70 36.70
N GLY A 255 6.14 -14.96 36.41
CA GLY A 255 5.60 -16.32 36.37
C GLY A 255 6.18 -17.13 35.19
N PRO A 256 6.24 -18.46 35.29
CA PRO A 256 6.80 -19.30 34.24
C PRO A 256 5.86 -19.29 33.02
N ARG A 257 6.31 -18.69 31.91
CA ARG A 257 5.69 -18.88 30.61
C ARG A 257 6.20 -20.20 30.01
N SER A 258 5.27 -21.10 29.73
CA SER A 258 5.48 -22.32 28.98
C SER A 258 6.04 -22.00 27.59
N ILE A 259 7.25 -22.48 27.32
CA ILE A 259 7.92 -22.44 26.02
C ILE A 259 7.34 -23.57 25.17
N PRO A 260 6.88 -23.34 23.93
CA PRO A 260 6.68 -24.43 22.98
C PRO A 260 8.04 -25.07 22.69
N THR A 261 8.12 -26.40 22.80
CA THR A 261 9.29 -27.18 22.37
C THR A 261 9.50 -26.96 20.88
N VAL A 262 10.53 -26.19 20.53
CA VAL A 262 10.99 -26.03 19.14
C VAL A 262 11.71 -27.31 18.72
N ASP A 263 11.27 -27.86 17.60
CA ASP A 263 11.81 -29.06 16.97
C ASP A 263 13.29 -28.84 16.58
N PRO A 264 14.25 -29.71 16.99
CA PRO A 264 15.68 -29.51 16.75
C PRO A 264 16.12 -29.54 15.28
N THR A 265 15.21 -29.81 14.34
CA THR A 265 15.55 -30.05 12.93
C THR A 265 15.61 -28.79 12.07
N LEU A 266 15.15 -27.63 12.55
CA LEU A 266 15.19 -26.36 11.80
C LEU A 266 16.52 -25.58 11.93
N LEU A 267 17.53 -26.10 12.64
CA LEU A 267 18.81 -25.41 12.85
C LEU A 267 19.81 -25.52 11.69
N ASN A 268 19.48 -26.23 10.61
CA ASN A 268 20.46 -26.53 9.55
C ASN A 268 20.28 -25.68 8.29
N THR A 269 20.03 -24.38 8.45
CA THR A 269 20.06 -23.42 7.35
C THR A 269 21.47 -22.84 7.23
N GLN A 270 22.28 -23.47 6.38
CA GLN A 270 23.49 -22.93 5.75
C GLN A 270 24.50 -22.22 6.68
N GLN A 271 25.43 -23.01 7.25
CA GLN A 271 26.69 -22.51 7.80
C GLN A 271 27.54 -21.85 6.69
N LEU A 272 27.33 -20.56 6.46
CA LEU A 272 28.26 -19.71 5.72
C LEU A 272 29.48 -19.45 6.62
N GLY A 273 30.49 -20.31 6.45
CA GLY A 273 31.83 -20.11 7.01
C GLY A 273 32.13 -20.89 8.28
N GLY A 274 32.19 -22.22 8.21
CA GLY A 274 33.07 -23.08 9.04
C GLY A 274 33.02 -22.99 10.58
N VAL A 275 32.13 -22.21 11.17
CA VAL A 275 32.04 -21.97 12.61
C VAL A 275 30.81 -22.69 13.16
N HIS A 276 31.05 -23.63 14.08
CA HIS A 276 30.00 -24.34 14.80
C HIS A 276 29.51 -23.48 15.98
N LEU A 277 28.51 -22.64 15.73
CA LEU A 277 27.89 -21.78 16.76
C LEU A 277 27.01 -22.63 17.69
N THR A 278 27.20 -22.50 19.00
CA THR A 278 26.35 -23.19 19.98
C THR A 278 25.08 -22.39 20.30
N PRO A 279 24.02 -23.00 20.84
CA PRO A 279 22.81 -22.28 21.27
C PRO A 279 23.11 -21.13 22.26
N GLU A 280 24.15 -21.26 23.06
CA GLU A 280 24.64 -20.21 23.97
C GLU A 280 25.24 -19.02 23.21
N ASP A 281 25.87 -19.23 22.05
CA ASP A 281 26.39 -18.15 21.19
C ASP A 281 25.24 -17.32 20.61
N PHE A 282 24.18 -17.98 20.14
CA PHE A 282 22.97 -17.29 19.65
C PHE A 282 22.30 -16.48 20.75
N THR A 283 22.18 -17.04 21.96
CA THR A 283 21.61 -16.34 23.11
C THR A 283 22.43 -15.10 23.49
N ARG A 284 23.75 -15.20 23.41
CA ARG A 284 24.67 -14.06 23.66
C ARG A 284 24.61 -13.02 22.54
N ALA A 285 24.56 -13.43 21.28
CA ALA A 285 24.39 -12.51 20.15
C ALA A 285 23.08 -11.71 20.27
N GLN A 286 21.98 -12.38 20.61
CA GLN A 286 20.69 -11.74 20.86
C GLN A 286 20.76 -10.72 22.00
N LYS A 287 21.52 -11.01 23.06
CA LYS A 287 21.75 -10.09 24.18
C LYS A 287 22.51 -8.82 23.73
N PHE A 288 23.55 -8.96 22.91
CA PHE A 288 24.27 -7.82 22.35
C PHE A 288 23.38 -6.96 21.45
N CYS A 289 22.54 -7.56 20.61
CA CYS A 289 21.56 -6.81 19.81
C CYS A 289 20.57 -6.04 20.70
N LYS A 290 20.13 -6.63 21.81
CA LYS A 290 19.26 -5.94 22.78
C LYS A 290 19.95 -4.75 23.45
N TYR A 291 21.21 -4.88 23.82
CA TYR A 291 21.99 -3.79 24.40
C TYR A 291 22.28 -2.67 23.39
N ALA A 292 22.51 -3.01 22.12
CA ALA A 292 22.60 -2.01 21.07
C ALA A 292 21.27 -1.24 20.92
N GLY A 293 20.13 -1.92 20.94
CA GLY A 293 18.82 -1.28 20.91
C GLY A 293 18.60 -0.34 22.10
N SER A 294 18.99 -0.75 23.31
CA SER A 294 18.94 0.14 24.47
C SER A 294 19.89 1.34 24.34
N ALA A 295 21.10 1.16 23.82
CA ALA A 295 22.04 2.26 23.62
C ALA A 295 21.53 3.29 22.60
N LEU A 296 20.89 2.84 21.51
CA LEU A 296 20.23 3.73 20.54
C LEU A 296 19.09 4.54 21.17
N GLN A 297 18.35 3.96 22.12
CA GLN A 297 17.29 4.66 22.85
C GLN A 297 17.80 5.82 23.71
N TYR A 298 19.06 5.76 24.15
CA TYR A 298 19.75 6.80 24.91
C TYR A 298 20.74 7.61 24.05
N GLU A 299 20.65 7.49 22.72
CA GLU A 299 21.51 8.19 21.75
C GLU A 299 23.01 7.93 21.94
N ASP A 300 23.38 6.82 22.61
CA ASP A 300 24.77 6.40 22.78
C ASP A 300 25.22 5.57 21.57
N VAL A 301 25.59 6.29 20.52
CA VAL A 301 26.06 5.72 19.25
C VAL A 301 27.31 4.85 19.44
N SER A 302 28.21 5.26 20.33
CA SER A 302 29.47 4.54 20.56
C SER A 302 29.21 3.17 21.17
N THR A 303 28.35 3.09 22.19
CA THR A 303 27.97 1.83 22.82
C THR A 303 27.12 0.96 21.90
N ALA A 304 26.25 1.56 21.07
CA ALA A 304 25.47 0.81 20.09
C ALA A 304 26.35 0.10 19.06
N VAL A 305 27.32 0.83 18.47
CA VAL A 305 28.26 0.27 17.48
C VAL A 305 29.11 -0.84 18.11
N GLN A 306 29.61 -0.66 19.33
CA GLN A 306 30.41 -1.67 20.01
C GLN A 306 29.64 -2.98 20.24
N ASN A 307 28.37 -2.90 20.67
CA ASN A 307 27.56 -4.09 20.90
C ASN A 307 27.21 -4.82 19.59
N LEU A 308 26.93 -4.09 18.51
CA LEU A 308 26.71 -4.68 17.19
C LEU A 308 27.96 -5.37 16.64
N GLN A 309 29.14 -4.77 16.83
CA GLN A 309 30.41 -5.38 16.44
C GLN A 309 30.69 -6.67 17.24
N LYS A 310 30.38 -6.71 18.53
CA LYS A 310 30.49 -7.92 19.36
C LYS A 310 29.56 -9.02 18.89
N ALA A 311 28.30 -8.68 18.57
CA ALA A 311 27.35 -9.64 18.01
C ALA A 311 27.85 -10.22 16.68
N LEU A 312 28.31 -9.35 15.77
CA LEU A 312 28.84 -9.76 14.46
C LEU A 312 30.06 -10.67 14.61
N LYS A 313 31.01 -10.31 15.49
CA LYS A 313 32.23 -11.08 15.72
C LYS A 313 31.91 -12.45 16.33
N LEU A 314 30.99 -12.52 17.29
CA LEU A 314 30.55 -13.78 17.88
C LEU A 314 29.91 -14.70 16.84
N LEU A 315 29.04 -14.16 15.98
CA LEU A 315 28.37 -14.93 14.93
C LEU A 315 29.31 -15.34 13.78
N THR A 316 30.40 -14.60 13.54
CA THR A 316 31.33 -14.87 12.44
C THR A 316 32.52 -15.74 12.88
N THR A 317 32.93 -15.68 14.15
CA THR A 317 34.16 -16.33 14.63
C THR A 317 33.93 -17.33 15.76
N GLY A 318 32.74 -17.37 16.34
CA GLY A 318 32.42 -18.21 17.51
C GLY A 318 33.15 -17.77 18.79
N LYS A 319 33.78 -16.58 18.80
CA LYS A 319 34.52 -16.01 19.93
C LYS A 319 34.26 -14.51 20.05
N GLU A 320 34.29 -13.99 21.28
CA GLU A 320 34.11 -12.56 21.60
C GLU A 320 35.30 -11.68 21.19
#